data_AF-A0A2V9NQJ7-F1
#
_entry.id   AF-A0A2V9NQJ7-F1
#
_cell.length_a   1.000
_cell.length_b   1.000
_cell.length_c   1.000
_cell.angle_alpha   90.00
_cell.angle_beta   90.00
_cell.angle_gamma   90.00
#
_symmetry.space_group_name_H-M   'P 1'
#
loop_
_entity.id
_entity.type
_entity.pdbx_description
1 polymer ?
#
loop_
_entity_poly.entity_id
_entity_poly.type
_entity_poly.pdbx_seq_one_letter_code
_entity_poly.pdbx_strand_id
1 'polypeptide(L)'
;MQPVRAAAGWDLPAIESIEELAAWFGLTPSELSWFADLKGLGYRQNSEKLHHYLYRILPKPSGEIRLIEAPKSRLRELQRKVLSRILSRIPPHPAAHGFIKGRSIKTFVLPHVGQHVMWRMDLRHFFPVGFRRDDQPGKRKTAPHHIRSDSLGIAGTIRRSAHIPV
;
A
#
# COMPACT_ATOMS: atom_id res chain seq x y z
N MET A 1 13.86 -8.72 20.15
CA MET A 1 12.46 -8.27 20.35
C MET A 1 11.59 -9.53 20.24
N GLN A 2 10.77 -9.89 21.23
CA GLN A 2 9.94 -11.10 21.11
C GLN A 2 8.70 -10.82 20.23
N PRO A 3 8.26 -11.80 19.40
CA PRO A 3 7.06 -11.63 18.59
C PRO A 3 5.83 -11.44 19.48
N VAL A 4 4.84 -10.69 18.97
CA VAL A 4 3.53 -10.59 19.61
C VAL A 4 2.97 -12.02 19.77
N ARG A 5 2.33 -12.34 20.91
CA ARG A 5 1.85 -13.70 21.21
C ARG A 5 1.08 -14.36 20.07
N ALA A 6 0.28 -13.59 19.32
CA ALA A 6 -0.46 -14.07 18.16
C ALA A 6 0.42 -14.61 17.02
N ALA A 7 1.67 -14.15 16.92
CA ALA A 7 2.64 -14.54 15.91
C ALA A 7 3.60 -15.64 16.37
N ALA A 8 3.58 -16.03 17.65
CA ALA A 8 4.52 -17.00 18.23
C ALA A 8 4.42 -18.40 17.59
N GLY A 9 3.28 -18.74 16.96
CA GLY A 9 3.06 -20.03 16.28
C GLY A 9 3.14 -19.97 14.76
N TRP A 10 3.55 -18.84 14.16
CA TRP A 10 3.63 -18.74 12.70
C TRP A 10 4.93 -19.33 12.17
N ASP A 11 4.85 -20.10 11.07
CA ASP A 11 6.02 -20.65 10.36
C ASP A 11 6.73 -19.56 9.55
N LEU A 12 7.47 -18.70 10.25
CA LEU A 12 8.21 -17.59 9.67
C LEU A 12 9.72 -17.81 9.83
N PRO A 13 10.54 -17.33 8.87
CA PRO A 13 11.98 -17.35 9.04
C PRO A 13 12.38 -16.47 10.24
N ALA A 14 13.21 -17.02 11.13
CA ALA A 14 13.85 -16.26 12.19
C ALA A 14 14.97 -15.42 11.58
N ILE A 15 14.80 -14.09 11.57
CA ILE A 15 15.79 -13.14 11.10
C ILE A 15 15.92 -12.08 12.19
N GLU A 16 17.06 -12.07 12.87
CA GLU A 16 17.27 -11.27 14.08
C GLU A 16 18.28 -10.12 13.89
N SER A 17 19.00 -10.11 12.76
CA SER A 17 20.00 -9.10 12.43
C SER A 17 19.89 -8.58 10.98
N ILE A 18 20.52 -7.44 10.70
CA ILE A 18 20.58 -6.85 9.36
C ILE A 18 21.41 -7.74 8.43
N GLU A 19 22.47 -8.33 8.96
CA GLU A 19 23.38 -9.25 8.29
C GLU A 19 22.63 -10.51 7.85
N GLU A 20 21.84 -11.11 8.75
CA GLU A 20 20.97 -12.24 8.42
C GLU A 20 19.92 -11.87 7.37
N LEU A 21 19.30 -10.70 7.47
CA LEU A 21 18.32 -10.24 6.48
C LEU A 21 18.95 -10.07 5.10
N ALA A 22 20.16 -9.49 5.04
CA ALA A 22 20.90 -9.29 3.80
C ALA A 22 21.29 -10.64 3.17
N ALA A 23 21.87 -11.54 3.97
CA ALA A 23 22.18 -12.90 3.56
C ALA A 23 20.94 -13.66 3.09
N TRP A 24 19.82 -13.50 3.79
CA TRP A 24 18.53 -14.09 3.41
C TRP A 24 18.08 -13.61 2.03
N PHE A 25 18.30 -12.36 1.66
CA PHE A 25 18.02 -11.85 0.32
C PHE A 25 19.10 -12.18 -0.72
N GLY A 26 20.28 -12.66 -0.32
CA GLY A 26 21.44 -12.80 -1.20
C GLY A 26 22.06 -11.46 -1.58
N LEU A 27 22.04 -10.50 -0.65
CA LEU A 27 22.54 -9.13 -0.82
C LEU A 27 23.64 -8.84 0.21
N THR A 28 24.43 -7.82 -0.06
CA THR A 28 25.26 -7.17 0.97
C THR A 28 24.40 -6.27 1.88
N PRO A 29 24.81 -5.98 3.13
CA PRO A 29 24.10 -5.03 3.99
C PRO A 29 23.93 -3.63 3.37
N SER A 30 24.91 -3.20 2.57
CA SER A 30 24.85 -1.94 1.81
C SER A 30 23.79 -1.97 0.72
N GLU A 31 23.69 -3.06 -0.03
CA GLU A 31 22.63 -3.23 -1.04
C GLU A 31 21.25 -3.34 -0.40
N LEU A 32 21.13 -4.05 0.73
CA LEU A 32 19.88 -4.12 1.48
C LEU A 32 19.45 -2.71 1.92
N SER A 33 20.37 -1.93 2.48
CA SER A 33 20.12 -0.55 2.88
C SER A 33 19.72 0.33 1.70
N TRP A 34 20.32 0.10 0.53
CA TRP A 34 19.98 0.76 -0.73
C TRP A 34 18.55 0.43 -1.19
N PHE A 35 18.13 -0.84 -1.18
CA PHE A 35 16.77 -1.24 -1.58
C PHE A 35 15.69 -0.85 -0.55
N ALA A 36 16.05 -0.82 0.73
CA ALA A 36 15.14 -0.39 1.79
C ALA A 36 14.83 1.12 1.75
N ASP A 37 15.66 1.91 1.04
CA ASP A 37 15.55 3.37 0.91
C ASP A 37 15.24 4.08 2.25
N LEU A 38 15.95 3.72 3.31
CA LEU A 38 15.72 4.23 4.68
C LEU A 38 15.82 5.77 4.78
N LYS A 39 16.50 6.40 3.83
CA LYS A 39 16.72 7.85 3.76
C LYS A 39 15.70 8.57 2.85
N GLY A 40 14.79 7.83 2.22
CA GLY A 40 13.81 8.37 1.26
C GLY A 40 14.48 9.07 0.07
N LEU A 41 15.65 8.60 -0.34
CA LEU A 41 16.44 9.19 -1.42
C LEU A 41 15.73 9.05 -2.75
N GLY A 42 14.99 7.95 -2.96
CA GLY A 42 14.14 7.78 -4.13
C GLY A 42 12.98 8.78 -4.21
N TYR A 43 12.65 9.47 -3.12
CA TYR A 43 11.67 10.56 -3.11
C TYR A 43 12.32 11.95 -3.18
N ARG A 44 13.52 12.10 -2.64
CA ARG A 44 14.20 13.40 -2.50
C ARG A 44 15.10 13.77 -3.67
N GLN A 45 15.63 12.80 -4.40
CA GLN A 45 16.56 13.06 -5.50
C GLN A 45 15.84 12.99 -6.85
N ASN A 46 16.09 14.00 -7.68
CA ASN A 46 15.46 14.16 -8.99
C ASN A 46 16.25 13.43 -10.10
N SER A 47 16.71 12.20 -9.83
CA SER A 47 17.53 11.44 -10.78
C SER A 47 17.00 10.03 -10.98
N GLU A 48 16.39 9.78 -12.14
CA GLU A 48 15.72 8.51 -12.52
C GLU A 48 16.56 7.24 -12.30
N LYS A 49 17.89 7.36 -12.38
CA LYS A 49 18.85 6.26 -12.16
C LYS A 49 18.84 5.72 -10.73
N LEU A 50 18.51 6.55 -9.75
CA LEU A 50 18.56 6.22 -8.31
C LEU A 50 17.19 5.74 -7.77
N HIS A 51 16.12 5.80 -8.56
CA HIS A 51 14.80 5.31 -8.11
C HIS A 51 14.68 3.81 -8.29
N HIS A 52 14.05 3.15 -7.31
CA HIS A 52 13.67 1.74 -7.42
C HIS A 52 12.32 1.50 -8.10
N TYR A 53 11.56 2.56 -8.34
CA TYR A 53 10.24 2.54 -8.95
C TYR A 53 10.22 3.33 -10.25
N LEU A 54 9.30 2.93 -11.14
CA LEU A 54 8.89 3.65 -12.33
C LEU A 54 7.52 4.26 -12.06
N TYR A 55 7.37 5.54 -12.37
CA TYR A 55 6.15 6.30 -12.10
C TYR A 55 5.36 6.52 -13.39
N ARG A 56 4.06 6.23 -13.36
CA ARG A 56 3.14 6.52 -14.46
C ARG A 56 1.90 7.22 -13.93
N ILE A 57 1.49 8.30 -14.57
CA ILE A 57 0.24 9.00 -14.25
C ILE A 57 -0.83 8.53 -15.24
N LEU A 58 -1.95 8.04 -14.70
CA LEU A 58 -3.10 7.61 -15.48
C LEU A 58 -4.33 8.43 -15.09
N PRO A 59 -5.17 8.85 -16.04
CA PRO A 59 -6.44 9.49 -15.71
C PRO A 59 -7.41 8.46 -15.10
N LYS A 60 -8.17 8.87 -14.08
CA LYS A 60 -9.37 8.15 -13.62
C LYS A 60 -10.58 8.61 -14.46
N PRO A 61 -11.61 7.77 -14.63
CA PRO A 61 -12.86 8.18 -15.26
C PRO A 61 -13.55 9.37 -14.58
N SER A 62 -13.29 9.58 -13.28
CA SER A 62 -13.79 10.71 -12.50
C SER A 62 -13.05 12.04 -12.71
N GLY A 63 -12.02 12.07 -13.56
CA GLY A 63 -11.18 13.26 -13.81
C GLY A 63 -10.01 13.43 -12.84
N GLU A 64 -9.93 12.63 -11.77
CA GLU A 64 -8.75 12.58 -10.90
C GLU A 64 -7.58 11.82 -11.56
N ILE A 65 -6.37 12.03 -11.05
CA ILE A 65 -5.18 11.26 -11.49
C ILE A 65 -4.94 10.03 -10.60
N ARG A 66 -4.37 8.98 -11.20
CA ARG A 66 -3.85 7.79 -10.53
C ARG A 66 -2.35 7.69 -10.81
N LEU A 67 -1.55 7.86 -9.77
CA LEU A 67 -0.13 7.53 -9.81
C LEU A 67 0.03 6.00 -9.71
N ILE A 68 0.77 5.41 -10.62
CA ILE A 68 1.19 4.01 -10.61
C ILE A 68 2.68 3.99 -10.33
N GLU A 69 3.06 3.31 -9.25
CA GLU A 69 4.44 3.08 -8.84
C GLU A 69 4.79 1.62 -9.12
N ALA A 70 5.56 1.36 -10.18
CA ALA A 70 5.94 0.01 -10.57
C ALA A 70 7.39 -0.28 -10.16
N PRO A 71 7.65 -1.25 -9.26
CA PRO A 71 9.02 -1.57 -8.86
C PRO A 71 9.83 -2.12 -10.05
N LYS A 72 11.09 -1.70 -10.14
CA LYS A 72 12.08 -2.27 -11.08
C LYS A 72 12.28 -3.77 -10.77
N SER A 73 12.77 -4.53 -11.76
CA SER A 73 12.84 -6.00 -11.71
C SER A 73 13.47 -6.54 -10.42
N ARG A 74 14.64 -6.03 -10.03
CA ARG A 74 15.36 -6.48 -8.84
C ARG A 74 14.57 -6.23 -7.55
N LEU A 75 14.02 -5.03 -7.35
CA LEU A 75 13.19 -4.75 -6.18
C LEU A 75 11.91 -5.61 -6.16
N ARG A 76 11.28 -5.80 -7.32
CA ARG A 76 10.09 -6.64 -7.46
C ARG A 76 10.36 -8.09 -7.05
N GLU A 77 11.53 -8.63 -7.37
CA GLU A 77 11.94 -9.98 -6.96
C GLU A 77 12.10 -10.08 -5.44
N LEU A 78 12.76 -9.10 -4.81
CA LEU A 78 12.88 -9.04 -3.35
C LEU A 78 11.49 -8.97 -2.68
N GLN A 79 10.60 -8.12 -3.17
CA GLN A 79 9.23 -8.01 -2.67
C GLN A 79 8.42 -9.31 -2.86
N ARG A 80 8.61 -10.03 -3.97
CA ARG A 80 8.00 -11.35 -4.18
C ARG A 80 8.54 -12.41 -3.23
N LYS A 81 9.82 -12.33 -2.85
CA LYS A 81 10.41 -13.20 -1.83
C LYS A 81 9.77 -12.95 -0.48
N VAL A 82 9.59 -11.68 -0.09
CA VAL A 82 8.85 -11.32 1.14
C VAL A 82 7.41 -11.83 1.09
N LEU A 83 6.70 -11.60 -0.02
CA LEU A 83 5.32 -12.06 -0.19
C LEU A 83 5.23 -13.59 -0.02
N SER A 84 6.07 -14.35 -0.71
CA SER A 84 5.97 -15.83 -0.73
C SER A 84 6.49 -16.49 0.55
N ARG A 85 7.54 -15.95 1.18
CA ARG A 85 8.21 -16.58 2.32
C ARG A 85 7.77 -16.07 3.67
N ILE A 86 7.13 -14.91 3.73
CA ILE A 86 6.67 -14.30 4.99
C ILE A 86 5.16 -14.07 4.92
N LEU A 87 4.70 -13.15 4.08
CA LEU A 87 3.31 -12.66 4.14
C LEU A 87 2.27 -13.74 3.79
N SER A 88 2.57 -14.62 2.83
CA SER A 88 1.65 -15.70 2.44
C SER A 88 1.50 -16.80 3.49
N ARG A 89 2.38 -16.83 4.50
CA ARG A 89 2.35 -17.81 5.60
C ARG A 89 1.58 -17.32 6.82
N ILE A 90 1.27 -16.03 6.85
CA ILE A 90 0.51 -15.43 7.94
C ILE A 90 -0.98 -15.65 7.65
N PRO A 91 -1.74 -16.30 8.56
CA PRO A 91 -3.15 -16.56 8.34
C PRO A 91 -3.93 -15.22 8.31
N PRO A 92 -4.67 -14.92 7.22
CA PRO A 92 -5.46 -13.71 7.15
C PRO A 92 -6.71 -13.82 8.02
N HIS A 93 -7.24 -12.68 8.46
CA HIS A 93 -8.51 -12.65 9.18
C HIS A 93 -9.64 -13.27 8.32
N PRO A 94 -10.58 -14.06 8.90
CA PRO A 94 -11.67 -14.69 8.15
C PRO A 94 -12.52 -13.70 7.33
N ALA A 95 -12.70 -12.48 7.82
CA ALA A 95 -13.45 -11.42 7.13
C ALA A 95 -12.66 -10.63 6.06
N ALA A 96 -11.37 -10.91 5.84
CA ALA A 96 -10.59 -10.22 4.80
C ALA A 96 -10.81 -10.89 3.44
N HIS A 97 -11.21 -10.19 2.39
CA HIS A 97 -11.39 -10.81 1.06
C HIS A 97 -10.47 -10.24 -0.03
N GLY A 98 -9.97 -9.02 0.15
CA GLY A 98 -9.05 -8.40 -0.79
C GLY A 98 -7.71 -9.14 -0.86
N PHE A 99 -7.19 -9.33 -2.09
CA PHE A 99 -5.87 -9.90 -2.36
C PHE A 99 -5.62 -11.32 -1.80
N ILE A 100 -6.66 -12.06 -1.42
CA ILE A 100 -6.55 -13.41 -0.86
C ILE A 100 -6.91 -14.44 -1.92
N LYS A 101 -6.02 -15.42 -2.12
CA LYS A 101 -6.24 -16.53 -3.06
C LYS A 101 -7.51 -17.31 -2.67
N GLY A 102 -8.37 -17.58 -3.64
CA GLY A 102 -9.64 -18.29 -3.42
C GLY A 102 -10.77 -17.44 -2.84
N ARG A 103 -10.52 -16.17 -2.49
CA ARG A 103 -11.56 -15.20 -2.15
C ARG A 103 -11.83 -14.29 -3.34
N SER A 104 -13.06 -13.81 -3.44
CA SER A 104 -13.53 -12.94 -4.52
C SER A 104 -14.53 -11.92 -4.01
N ILE A 105 -14.85 -10.93 -4.85
CA ILE A 105 -15.92 -9.96 -4.59
C ILE A 105 -17.23 -10.68 -4.25
N LYS A 106 -17.53 -11.80 -4.92
CA LYS A 106 -18.72 -12.61 -4.62
C LYS A 106 -18.69 -13.12 -3.18
N THR A 107 -17.59 -13.75 -2.76
CA THR A 107 -17.46 -14.26 -1.38
C THR A 107 -17.52 -13.16 -0.32
N PHE A 108 -17.09 -11.94 -0.67
CA PHE A 108 -17.18 -10.77 0.21
C PHE A 108 -18.63 -10.27 0.35
N VAL A 109 -19.39 -10.26 -0.74
CA VAL A 109 -20.76 -9.72 -0.75
C VAL A 109 -21.78 -10.69 -0.17
N LEU A 110 -21.59 -12.01 -0.31
CA LEU A 110 -22.55 -13.03 0.12
C LEU A 110 -23.06 -12.85 1.58
N PRO A 111 -22.22 -12.61 2.60
CA PRO A 111 -22.69 -12.38 3.97
C PRO A 111 -23.55 -11.13 4.15
N HIS A 112 -23.47 -10.19 3.20
CA HIS A 112 -24.18 -8.92 3.25
C HIS A 112 -25.51 -8.93 2.48
N VAL A 113 -25.79 -9.96 1.68
CA VAL A 113 -27.05 -10.08 0.95
C VAL A 113 -28.21 -10.19 1.94
N GLY A 114 -29.28 -9.43 1.72
CA GLY A 114 -30.46 -9.40 2.59
C GLY A 114 -30.31 -8.58 3.88
N GLN A 115 -29.12 -8.01 4.15
CA GLN A 115 -28.95 -7.14 5.32
C GLN A 115 -29.65 -5.79 5.11
N HIS A 116 -30.45 -5.37 6.11
CA HIS A 116 -31.24 -4.13 6.03
C HIS A 116 -30.37 -2.86 6.07
N VAL A 117 -29.20 -2.94 6.72
CA VAL A 117 -28.28 -1.81 6.92
C VAL A 117 -26.86 -2.28 6.64
N MET A 118 -26.09 -1.45 5.93
CA MET A 118 -24.68 -1.68 5.66
C MET A 118 -23.86 -0.43 6.00
N TRP A 119 -22.71 -0.65 6.64
CA TRP A 119 -21.73 0.40 6.89
C TRP A 119 -20.61 0.30 5.87
N ARG A 120 -20.41 1.39 5.13
CA ARG A 120 -19.29 1.52 4.21
C ARG A 120 -18.26 2.46 4.80
N MET A 121 -17.04 1.95 4.95
CA MET A 121 -15.88 2.69 5.39
C MET A 121 -14.77 2.53 4.36
N ASP A 122 -13.99 3.59 4.14
CA ASP A 122 -12.82 3.56 3.28
C ASP A 122 -11.71 4.42 3.88
N LEU A 123 -10.46 4.03 3.64
CA LEU A 123 -9.28 4.74 4.12
C LEU A 123 -8.78 5.69 3.03
N ARG A 124 -8.87 6.99 3.30
CA ARG A 124 -8.35 8.01 2.39
C ARG A 124 -6.84 7.83 2.20
N HIS A 125 -6.39 7.75 0.95
CA HIS A 125 -4.97 7.61 0.59
C HIS A 125 -4.29 6.40 1.26
N PHE A 126 -4.97 5.26 1.32
CA PHE A 126 -4.41 4.01 1.87
C PHE A 126 -3.01 3.69 1.35
N PHE A 127 -2.79 3.92 0.05
CA PHE A 127 -1.45 4.00 -0.52
C PHE A 127 -1.04 5.47 -0.65
N PRO A 128 0.06 5.91 0.00
CA PRO A 128 0.54 7.28 -0.13
C PRO A 128 0.96 7.54 -1.58
N VAL A 129 0.32 8.53 -2.22
CA VAL A 129 0.73 9.00 -3.55
C VAL A 129 1.80 10.08 -3.37
N GLY A 130 2.99 9.89 -3.93
CA GLY A 130 4.12 10.82 -3.79
C GLY A 130 3.97 12.19 -4.47
N PHE A 131 2.77 12.61 -4.87
CA PHE A 131 2.62 13.87 -5.62
C PHE A 131 2.46 15.06 -4.66
N ARG A 132 3.52 15.85 -4.50
CA ARG A 132 3.38 17.24 -4.03
C ARG A 132 2.65 18.02 -5.12
N ARG A 133 1.58 18.72 -4.78
CA ARG A 133 0.83 19.57 -5.71
C ARG A 133 1.67 20.68 -6.35
N ASP A 134 2.87 20.94 -5.82
CA ASP A 134 3.73 22.04 -6.24
C ASP A 134 4.63 21.72 -7.46
N ASP A 135 4.72 20.46 -7.90
CA ASP A 135 5.53 20.03 -9.05
C ASP A 135 4.78 20.08 -10.40
N GLN A 136 3.94 21.09 -10.62
CA GLN A 136 3.53 21.43 -11.99
C GLN A 136 4.60 22.32 -12.65
N PRO A 137 5.27 21.88 -13.73
CA PRO A 137 6.13 22.78 -14.49
C PRO A 137 5.26 23.84 -15.17
N GLY A 138 5.36 25.09 -14.72
CA GLY A 138 4.91 26.24 -15.51
C GLY A 138 3.65 27.00 -15.06
N LYS A 139 3.35 27.11 -13.76
CA LYS A 139 2.48 28.21 -13.30
C LYS A 139 3.08 28.93 -12.10
N ARG A 140 3.87 29.98 -12.36
CA ARG A 140 4.04 31.08 -11.40
C ARG A 140 2.64 31.59 -11.07
N LYS A 141 2.19 31.38 -9.83
CA LYS A 141 1.06 32.10 -9.26
C LYS A 141 1.50 32.75 -7.98
N THR A 142 1.53 34.06 -8.03
CA THR A 142 1.51 34.96 -6.88
C THR A 142 0.40 34.54 -5.92
N ALA A 143 0.71 34.55 -4.62
CA ALA A 143 -0.23 34.30 -3.55
C ALA A 143 -1.39 35.32 -3.58
N PRO A 144 -2.54 34.98 -3.00
CA PRO A 144 -2.73 35.48 -1.64
C PRO A 144 -3.34 34.48 -0.65
N HIS A 145 -3.22 34.91 0.59
CA HIS A 145 -3.59 34.36 1.89
C HIS A 145 -4.90 33.55 2.02
N HIS A 146 -4.84 32.70 3.05
CA HIS A 146 -5.92 32.26 3.95
C HIS A 146 -6.76 31.03 3.56
N ILE A 147 -6.66 29.98 4.39
CA ILE A 147 -7.72 29.38 5.24
C ILE A 147 -7.57 27.84 5.37
N ARG A 148 -7.44 27.44 6.65
CA ARG A 148 -7.79 26.20 7.36
C ARG A 148 -7.16 24.85 6.97
N SER A 149 -6.42 24.36 7.96
CA SER A 149 -6.30 22.95 8.34
C SER A 149 -7.67 22.33 8.60
N ASP A 150 -7.97 21.20 7.95
CA ASP A 150 -8.96 20.26 8.45
C ASP A 150 -8.37 18.84 8.47
N SER A 151 -8.51 18.29 9.67
CA SER A 151 -7.97 17.07 10.24
C SER A 151 -8.62 15.80 9.65
N LEU A 152 -7.94 14.67 9.84
CA LEU A 152 -8.33 13.28 9.62
C LEU A 152 -9.84 13.04 9.36
N GLY A 153 -10.19 12.67 8.12
CA GLY A 153 -11.54 12.27 7.74
C GLY A 153 -11.65 10.77 7.46
N ILE A 154 -12.21 10.01 8.40
CA ILE A 154 -12.89 8.74 8.12
C ILE A 154 -14.21 9.11 7.43
N ALA A 155 -14.37 8.77 6.16
CA ALA A 155 -15.60 9.03 5.42
C ALA A 155 -16.52 7.79 5.49
N GLY A 156 -17.51 7.83 6.38
CA GLY A 156 -18.57 6.82 6.48
C GLY A 156 -19.87 7.33 5.86
N THR A 157 -20.59 6.49 5.11
CA THR A 157 -21.96 6.77 4.66
C THR A 157 -22.84 5.57 4.98
N ILE A 158 -23.93 5.81 5.72
CA ILE A 158 -24.97 4.79 5.96
C ILE A 158 -25.92 4.82 4.77
N ARG A 159 -26.08 3.70 4.07
CA ARG A 159 -27.14 3.52 3.07
C ARG A 159 -28.05 2.35 3.48
N ARG A 160 -29.35 2.53 3.29
CA ARG A 160 -30.31 1.41 3.28
C ARG A 160 -30.09 0.64 1.98
N SER A 161 -29.89 -0.67 2.06
CA SER A 161 -29.65 -1.52 0.88
C SER A 161 -30.89 -1.53 -0.01
N ALA A 162 -30.72 -1.16 -1.27
CA ALA A 162 -31.69 -1.46 -2.31
C ALA A 162 -31.60 -2.96 -2.63
N HIS A 163 -32.75 -3.61 -2.77
CA HIS A 163 -32.89 -5.03 -3.08
C HIS A 163 -32.12 -5.37 -4.36
N ILE A 164 -31.13 -6.26 -4.28
CA ILE A 164 -30.40 -6.78 -5.45
C ILE A 164 -31.06 -8.12 -5.77
N PRO A 165 -31.87 -8.23 -6.85
CA PRO A 165 -32.39 -9.52 -7.28
C PRO A 165 -31.28 -10.36 -7.93
N VAL A 166 -31.39 -11.68 -7.74
CA VAL A 166 -30.43 -12.71 -8.16
C VAL A 166 -30.49 -12.96 -9.66
#